data_AF-A0A7W8E8G8-F1
#
_entry.id   AF-A0A7W8E8G8-F1
#
_cell.length_a   1.000
_cell.length_b   1.000
_cell.length_c   1.000
_cell.angle_alpha   90.00
_cell.angle_beta   90.00
_cell.angle_gamma   90.00
#
_symmetry.space_group_name_H-M   'P 1'
#
loop_
_entity.id
_entity.type
_entity.pdbx_description
1 polymer ?
#
loop_
_entity_poly.entity_id
_entity_poly.type
_entity_poly.pdbx_seq_one_letter_code
_entity_poly.pdbx_strand_id
1 'polypeptide(L)'
;MGVSQPFLSQMENGQRPVQEAVATRAFELLGEPTLLPLDPNRRQDETSLANELGALGYPGLAPFAGQPSRNPAELLLDALDRPDLDTRVAEGLPWLALRYPDLDWDWLLSETKLRNRQNRLGFVVGLAQQIAHRSQGLNKSQSKLNVVEVELEKARLANPDTYCHDSWSQRQRDQTNKRRSDLAEHWNLTTGVKVEHLDHYSS
;
A
#
# COMPACT_ATOMS: atom_id res chain seq x y z
N MET A 1 -31.67 -7.86 -10.83
CA MET A 1 -31.94 -6.52 -11.41
C MET A 1 -30.72 -6.16 -12.24
N GLY A 2 -30.83 -6.26 -13.57
CA GLY A 2 -29.70 -6.14 -14.50
C GLY A 2 -29.34 -4.67 -14.77
N VAL A 3 -28.07 -4.35 -14.65
CA VAL A 3 -27.50 -3.06 -15.04
C VAL A 3 -27.64 -2.94 -16.57
N SER A 4 -28.23 -1.84 -17.08
CA SER A 4 -28.45 -1.70 -18.52
C SER A 4 -27.15 -1.40 -19.27
N GLN A 5 -27.01 -1.95 -20.48
CA GLN A 5 -25.82 -1.80 -21.34
C GLN A 5 -25.40 -0.34 -21.61
N PRO A 6 -26.33 0.64 -21.77
CA PRO A 6 -25.97 2.05 -21.90
C PRO A 6 -25.38 2.64 -20.60
N PHE A 7 -25.74 2.07 -19.45
CA PHE A 7 -25.29 2.51 -18.13
C PHE A 7 -23.87 2.02 -17.84
N LEU A 8 -23.58 0.77 -18.19
CA LEU A 8 -22.22 0.20 -18.17
C LEU A 8 -21.28 0.97 -19.10
N SER A 9 -21.73 1.30 -20.32
CA SER A 9 -20.90 2.04 -21.28
C SER A 9 -20.56 3.48 -20.83
N GLN A 10 -21.43 4.13 -20.04
CA GLN A 10 -21.11 5.44 -19.46
C GLN A 10 -20.07 5.34 -18.32
N MET A 11 -20.03 4.24 -17.58
CA MET A 11 -19.00 3.99 -16.56
C MET A 11 -17.67 3.63 -17.21
N GLU A 12 -17.66 2.77 -18.24
CA GLU A 12 -16.46 2.39 -19.00
C GLU A 12 -15.79 3.61 -19.67
N ASN A 13 -16.59 4.57 -20.13
CA ASN A 13 -16.10 5.80 -20.76
C ASN A 13 -15.76 6.92 -19.75
N GLY A 14 -15.74 6.63 -18.44
CA GLY A 14 -15.39 7.60 -17.39
C GLY A 14 -16.38 8.75 -17.21
N GLN A 15 -17.59 8.64 -17.78
CA GLN A 15 -18.62 9.68 -17.71
C GLN A 15 -19.40 9.65 -16.39
N ARG A 16 -19.22 8.62 -15.56
CA ARG A 16 -19.76 8.51 -14.19
C ARG A 16 -18.84 7.74 -13.25
N PRO A 17 -18.86 8.02 -11.93
CA PRO A 17 -18.21 7.18 -10.92
C PRO A 17 -18.80 5.77 -10.95
N VAL A 18 -17.94 4.76 -10.86
CA VAL A 18 -18.37 3.35 -10.76
C VAL A 18 -19.19 3.19 -9.48
N GLN A 19 -20.44 2.75 -9.61
CA GLN A 19 -21.28 2.48 -8.45
C GLN A 19 -20.76 1.25 -7.69
N GLU A 20 -20.82 1.31 -6.36
CA GLU A 20 -20.36 0.24 -5.48
C GLU A 20 -20.92 -1.14 -5.86
N ALA A 21 -22.21 -1.22 -6.21
CA ALA A 21 -22.83 -2.47 -6.65
C ALA A 21 -22.22 -3.07 -7.93
N VAL A 22 -21.69 -2.24 -8.83
CA VAL A 22 -21.07 -2.68 -10.09
C VAL A 22 -19.63 -3.12 -9.84
N ALA A 23 -18.89 -2.39 -9.02
CA ALA A 23 -17.56 -2.77 -8.54
C ALA A 23 -17.59 -4.12 -7.78
N THR A 24 -18.55 -4.28 -6.86
CA THR A 24 -18.77 -5.54 -6.14
C THR A 24 -19.10 -6.68 -7.09
N ARG A 25 -19.94 -6.43 -8.11
CA ARG A 25 -20.28 -7.47 -9.10
C ARG A 25 -19.09 -7.83 -10.00
N ALA A 26 -18.23 -6.87 -10.35
CA ALA A 26 -17.00 -7.14 -11.10
C ALA A 26 -16.01 -7.96 -10.26
N PHE A 27 -15.87 -7.65 -8.97
CA PHE A 27 -15.09 -8.46 -8.03
C PHE A 27 -15.64 -9.89 -7.89
N GLU A 28 -16.95 -10.07 -7.76
CA GLU A 28 -17.58 -11.41 -7.73
C GLU A 28 -17.29 -12.25 -8.99
N LEU A 29 -17.11 -11.60 -10.15
CA LEU A 29 -16.90 -12.26 -11.44
C LEU A 29 -15.43 -12.50 -11.78
N LEU A 30 -14.55 -11.57 -11.40
CA LEU A 30 -13.12 -11.57 -11.78
C LEU A 30 -12.20 -11.95 -10.63
N GLY A 31 -12.66 -11.84 -9.38
CA GLY A 31 -11.87 -12.11 -8.18
C GLY A 31 -10.76 -11.09 -7.91
N GLU A 32 -10.68 -9.99 -8.67
CA GLU A 32 -9.61 -8.99 -8.61
C GLU A 32 -9.90 -7.92 -7.55
N PRO A 33 -9.19 -7.89 -6.40
CA PRO A 33 -9.49 -6.98 -5.29
C PRO A 33 -9.31 -5.49 -5.63
N THR A 34 -8.52 -5.17 -6.65
CA THR A 34 -8.30 -3.79 -7.13
C THR A 34 -9.53 -3.16 -7.76
N LEU A 35 -10.55 -3.96 -8.10
CA LEU A 35 -11.82 -3.48 -8.62
C LEU A 35 -12.82 -3.09 -7.53
N LEU A 36 -12.53 -3.40 -6.26
CA LEU A 36 -13.38 -3.00 -5.15
C LEU A 36 -13.42 -1.45 -5.04
N PRO A 37 -14.54 -0.86 -4.59
CA PRO A 37 -14.65 0.58 -4.45
C PRO A 37 -13.59 1.14 -3.48
N LEU A 38 -13.20 2.39 -3.72
CA LEU A 38 -12.26 3.14 -2.89
C LEU A 38 -13.02 4.13 -2.00
N ASP A 39 -12.79 4.05 -0.70
CA ASP A 39 -13.21 5.02 0.32
C ASP A 39 -11.97 5.53 1.09
N PRO A 40 -11.53 6.79 0.84
CA PRO A 40 -10.33 7.36 1.46
C PRO A 40 -10.44 7.55 2.98
N ASN A 41 -11.66 7.49 3.53
CA ASN A 41 -11.95 7.67 4.95
C ASN A 41 -12.22 6.36 5.67
N ARG A 42 -12.26 5.22 4.96
CA ARG A 42 -12.40 3.93 5.63
C ARG A 42 -11.22 3.72 6.57
N ARG A 43 -11.57 3.48 7.83
CA ARG A 43 -10.64 3.16 8.92
C ARG A 43 -11.18 1.93 9.62
N GLN A 44 -10.31 0.97 9.88
CA GLN A 44 -10.65 -0.17 10.73
C GLN A 44 -9.75 -0.21 11.96
N ASP A 45 -9.95 -1.15 12.88
CA ASP A 45 -8.93 -1.41 13.88
C ASP A 45 -7.74 -2.15 13.25
N GLU A 46 -6.65 -2.26 14.00
CA GLU A 46 -5.41 -2.90 13.54
C GLU A 46 -5.55 -4.41 13.33
N THR A 47 -6.35 -5.10 14.14
CA THR A 47 -6.63 -6.53 13.96
C THR A 47 -7.32 -6.76 12.63
N SER A 48 -8.28 -5.90 12.31
CA SER A 48 -8.99 -5.95 11.03
C SER A 48 -8.06 -5.65 9.84
N LEU A 49 -7.14 -4.68 9.94
CA LEU A 49 -6.11 -4.48 8.90
C LEU A 49 -5.24 -5.73 8.68
N ALA A 50 -4.80 -6.37 9.77
CA ALA A 50 -4.01 -7.59 9.67
C ALA A 50 -4.82 -8.72 8.98
N ASN A 51 -6.11 -8.85 9.32
CA ASN A 51 -7.00 -9.81 8.68
C ASN A 51 -7.20 -9.51 7.19
N GLU A 52 -7.42 -8.25 6.81
CA GLU A 52 -7.59 -7.86 5.41
C GLU A 52 -6.31 -8.10 4.59
N LEU A 53 -5.13 -7.81 5.17
CA LEU A 53 -3.84 -8.07 4.53
C LEU A 53 -3.59 -9.59 4.38
N GLY A 54 -3.97 -10.40 5.38
CA GLY A 54 -3.96 -11.86 5.29
C GLY A 54 -4.94 -12.40 4.24
N ALA A 55 -6.14 -11.84 4.13
CA ALA A 55 -7.14 -12.20 3.13
C ALA A 55 -6.69 -11.88 1.70
N LEU A 56 -5.87 -10.84 1.51
CA LEU A 56 -5.20 -10.55 0.24
C LEU A 56 -4.09 -11.55 -0.11
N GLY A 57 -3.70 -12.42 0.84
CA GLY A 57 -2.75 -13.50 0.64
C GLY A 57 -1.33 -13.18 1.13
N TYR A 58 -1.15 -12.19 2.01
CA TYR A 58 0.16 -11.87 2.56
C TYR A 58 0.72 -13.04 3.39
N PRO A 59 1.90 -13.61 3.04
CA PRO A 59 2.42 -14.80 3.72
C PRO A 59 2.69 -14.61 5.23
N GLY A 60 3.10 -13.41 5.64
CA GLY A 60 3.34 -13.09 7.06
C GLY A 60 2.09 -13.13 7.94
N LEU A 61 0.90 -13.17 7.31
CA LEU A 61 -0.41 -13.23 7.96
C LEU A 61 -1.27 -14.38 7.40
N ALA A 62 -0.63 -15.46 6.94
CA ALA A 62 -1.30 -16.64 6.38
C ALA A 62 -2.43 -17.25 7.26
N PRO A 63 -2.36 -17.25 8.61
CA PRO A 63 -3.48 -17.71 9.44
C PRO A 63 -4.80 -16.95 9.24
N PHE A 64 -4.74 -15.76 8.63
CA PHE A 64 -5.88 -14.89 8.39
C PHE A 64 -6.34 -14.92 6.92
N ALA A 65 -6.04 -15.99 6.19
CA ALA A 65 -6.51 -16.19 4.83
C ALA A 65 -8.06 -16.16 4.76
N GLY A 66 -8.58 -15.57 3.70
CA GLY A 66 -10.02 -15.37 3.52
C GLY A 66 -10.32 -14.69 2.19
N GLN A 67 -11.57 -14.25 2.01
CA GLN A 67 -11.94 -13.49 0.83
C GLN A 67 -11.63 -11.99 1.05
N PRO A 68 -10.88 -11.34 0.15
CA PRO A 68 -10.68 -9.90 0.20
C PRO A 68 -12.02 -9.15 0.21
N SER A 69 -12.15 -8.20 1.12
CA SER A 69 -13.34 -7.33 1.26
C SER A 69 -13.00 -5.85 1.12
N ARG A 70 -11.75 -5.56 0.73
CA ARG A 70 -11.21 -4.21 0.63
C ARG A 70 -10.26 -4.07 -0.54
N ASN A 71 -10.31 -2.91 -1.19
CA ASN A 71 -9.35 -2.55 -2.21
C ASN A 71 -7.93 -2.44 -1.60
N PRO A 72 -6.90 -3.07 -2.18
CA PRO A 72 -5.56 -3.01 -1.60
C PRO A 72 -4.96 -1.60 -1.58
N ALA A 73 -5.34 -0.70 -2.50
CA ALA A 73 -4.86 0.68 -2.47
C ALA A 73 -5.42 1.41 -1.24
N GLU A 74 -6.68 1.15 -0.91
CA GLU A 74 -7.33 1.69 0.28
C GLU A 74 -6.71 1.14 1.58
N LEU A 75 -6.40 -0.16 1.61
CA LEU A 75 -5.69 -0.78 2.73
C LEU A 75 -4.32 -0.14 2.93
N LEU A 76 -3.58 0.09 1.84
CA LEU A 76 -2.28 0.75 1.87
C LEU A 76 -2.40 2.18 2.43
N LEU A 77 -3.39 2.95 2.00
CA LEU A 77 -3.62 4.31 2.49
C LEU A 77 -3.95 4.33 3.99
N ASP A 78 -4.85 3.47 4.46
CA ASP A 78 -5.21 3.37 5.89
C ASP A 78 -4.00 3.01 6.74
N ALA A 79 -3.22 2.01 6.32
CA ALA A 79 -2.02 1.62 7.05
C ALA A 79 -0.97 2.74 7.12
N LEU A 80 -0.74 3.46 6.02
CA LEU A 80 0.24 4.56 5.96
C LEU A 80 -0.17 5.78 6.80
N ASP A 81 -1.48 6.02 6.96
CA ASP A 81 -1.97 7.17 7.70
C ASP A 81 -2.00 6.96 9.23
N ARG A 82 -1.70 5.75 9.70
CA ARG A 82 -1.71 5.46 11.13
C ARG A 82 -0.50 6.03 11.86
N PRO A 83 -0.69 6.60 13.06
CA PRO A 83 0.43 7.04 13.86
C PRO A 83 1.32 5.87 14.29
N ASP A 84 0.70 4.74 14.65
CA ASP A 84 1.36 3.54 15.12
C ASP A 84 0.78 2.32 14.40
N LEU A 85 1.66 1.38 14.01
CA LEU A 85 1.29 0.14 13.34
C LEU A 85 2.22 -1.00 13.79
N ASP A 86 1.66 -2.19 13.94
CA ASP A 86 2.38 -3.42 14.22
C ASP A 86 3.39 -3.69 13.12
N THR A 87 4.58 -4.09 13.55
CA THR A 87 5.71 -4.31 12.66
C THR A 87 5.39 -5.29 11.53
N ARG A 88 4.61 -6.35 11.78
CA ARG A 88 4.30 -7.35 10.75
C ARG A 88 3.36 -6.80 9.68
N VAL A 89 2.42 -5.93 10.06
CA VAL A 89 1.53 -5.26 9.11
C VAL A 89 2.34 -4.24 8.29
N ALA A 90 3.20 -3.47 8.96
CA ALA A 90 4.09 -2.51 8.31
C ALA A 90 5.06 -3.16 7.31
N GLU A 91 5.59 -4.35 7.64
CA GLU A 91 6.45 -5.17 6.76
C GLU A 91 5.70 -5.75 5.56
N GLY A 92 4.37 -5.89 5.63
CA GLY A 92 3.57 -6.39 4.52
C GLY A 92 3.18 -5.33 3.47
N LEU A 93 3.34 -4.04 3.76
CA LEU A 93 2.97 -2.98 2.82
C LEU A 93 3.81 -2.99 1.51
N PRO A 94 5.14 -3.22 1.54
CA PRO A 94 5.93 -3.39 0.32
C PRO A 94 5.49 -4.59 -0.53
N TRP A 95 5.09 -5.71 0.12
CA TRP A 95 4.54 -6.86 -0.59
C TRP A 95 3.24 -6.50 -1.31
N LEU A 96 2.38 -5.70 -0.69
CA LEU A 96 1.13 -5.25 -1.29
C LEU A 96 1.35 -4.44 -2.58
N ALA A 97 2.27 -3.48 -2.52
CA ALA A 97 2.68 -2.66 -3.67
C ALA A 97 3.27 -3.51 -4.81
N LEU A 98 3.97 -4.60 -4.47
CA LEU A 98 4.58 -5.51 -5.42
C LEU A 98 3.55 -6.47 -6.06
N ARG A 99 2.65 -7.02 -5.23
CA ARG A 99 1.64 -8.02 -5.61
C ARG A 99 0.56 -7.43 -6.50
N TYR A 100 0.19 -6.19 -6.26
CA TYR A 100 -0.84 -5.47 -7.00
C TYR A 100 -0.20 -4.33 -7.83
N PRO A 101 0.35 -4.62 -9.03
CA PRO A 101 0.90 -3.57 -9.88
C PRO A 101 -0.18 -2.62 -10.39
N ASP A 102 -1.42 -3.10 -10.51
CA ASP A 102 -2.57 -2.38 -11.06
C ASP A 102 -3.38 -1.65 -9.98
N LEU A 103 -2.77 -1.27 -8.85
CA LEU A 103 -3.38 -0.34 -7.89
C LEU A 103 -3.76 0.96 -8.60
N ASP A 104 -4.79 1.64 -8.09
CA ASP A 104 -5.08 3.01 -8.47
C ASP A 104 -4.02 3.94 -7.85
N TRP A 105 -2.85 3.98 -8.49
CA TRP A 105 -1.70 4.76 -8.05
C TRP A 105 -1.95 6.27 -8.11
N ASP A 106 -2.77 6.74 -9.05
CA ASP A 106 -3.08 8.16 -9.17
C ASP A 106 -3.94 8.61 -7.99
N TRP A 107 -4.93 7.80 -7.61
CA TRP A 107 -5.70 7.98 -6.38
C TRP A 107 -4.79 7.92 -5.14
N LEU A 108 -3.95 6.89 -5.01
CA LEU A 108 -3.11 6.70 -3.83
C LEU A 108 -2.08 7.84 -3.66
N LEU A 109 -1.47 8.31 -4.75
CA LEU A 109 -0.57 9.47 -4.75
C LEU A 109 -1.29 10.75 -4.32
N SER A 110 -2.52 10.94 -4.78
CA SER A 110 -3.32 12.11 -4.41
C SER A 110 -3.66 12.08 -2.92
N GLU A 111 -4.19 10.96 -2.42
CA GLU A 111 -4.61 10.82 -1.03
C GLU A 111 -3.45 10.84 -0.03
N THR A 112 -2.29 10.28 -0.41
CA THR A 112 -1.09 10.33 0.44
C THR A 112 -0.50 11.73 0.51
N LYS A 113 -0.46 12.49 -0.60
CA LYS A 113 -0.06 13.91 -0.60
C LYS A 113 -0.99 14.75 0.27
N LEU A 114 -2.30 14.56 0.18
CA LEU A 114 -3.29 15.27 1.00
C LEU A 114 -3.07 15.05 2.51
N ARG A 115 -2.54 13.89 2.92
CA ARG A 115 -2.27 13.52 4.32
C ARG A 115 -0.82 13.69 4.74
N ASN A 116 0.04 14.24 3.87
CA ASN A 116 1.49 14.33 4.09
C ASN A 116 2.15 12.96 4.40
N ARG A 117 1.70 11.88 3.72
CA ARG A 117 2.20 10.50 3.87
C ARG A 117 3.07 10.03 2.70
N GLN A 118 3.42 10.92 1.78
CA GLN A 118 4.20 10.56 0.58
C GLN A 118 5.59 10.01 0.92
N ASN A 119 6.22 10.43 2.01
CA ASN A 119 7.51 9.85 2.43
C ASN A 119 7.35 8.39 2.89
N ARG A 120 6.29 8.08 3.63
CA ARG A 120 5.97 6.70 4.03
C ARG A 120 5.67 5.84 2.81
N LEU A 121 4.90 6.36 1.84
CA LEU A 121 4.65 5.67 0.57
C LEU A 121 5.93 5.48 -0.25
N GLY A 122 6.77 6.50 -0.35
CA GLY A 122 8.06 6.44 -1.07
C GLY A 122 8.97 5.36 -0.49
N PHE A 123 9.02 5.25 0.82
CA PHE A 123 9.74 4.18 1.50
C PHE A 123 9.17 2.78 1.18
N VAL A 124 7.83 2.62 1.18
CA VAL A 124 7.18 1.36 0.77
C VAL A 124 7.51 0.98 -0.66
N VAL A 125 7.42 1.94 -1.59
CA VAL A 125 7.74 1.73 -3.00
C VAL A 125 9.20 1.36 -3.19
N GLY A 126 10.13 2.07 -2.52
CA GLY A 126 11.55 1.76 -2.58
C GLY A 126 11.88 0.38 -2.02
N LEU A 127 11.26 -0.05 -0.91
CA LEU A 127 11.40 -1.41 -0.41
C LEU A 127 10.86 -2.44 -1.41
N ALA A 128 9.68 -2.18 -1.99
CA ALA A 128 9.09 -3.06 -2.99
C ALA A 128 9.97 -3.20 -4.24
N GLN A 129 10.63 -2.12 -4.67
CA GLN A 129 11.61 -2.18 -5.76
C GLN A 129 12.84 -3.01 -5.37
N GLN A 130 13.40 -2.82 -4.18
CA GLN A 130 14.54 -3.62 -3.71
C GLN A 130 14.22 -5.12 -3.69
N ILE A 131 12.99 -5.49 -3.32
CA ILE A 131 12.49 -6.87 -3.43
C ILE A 131 12.37 -7.28 -4.91
N ALA A 132 11.75 -6.45 -5.75
CA ALA A 132 11.57 -6.73 -7.18
C ALA A 132 12.89 -6.98 -7.91
N HIS A 133 13.97 -6.27 -7.54
CA HIS A 133 15.30 -6.46 -8.08
C HIS A 133 15.94 -7.81 -7.70
N ARG A 134 15.50 -8.43 -6.59
CA ARG A 134 15.98 -9.73 -6.13
C ARG A 134 15.19 -10.91 -6.73
N SER A 135 13.97 -10.66 -7.21
CA SER A 135 13.05 -11.69 -7.73
C SER A 135 12.95 -11.68 -9.26
N GLN A 136 12.94 -12.85 -9.88
CA GLN A 136 12.66 -12.96 -11.31
C GLN A 136 11.16 -12.85 -11.60
N GLY A 137 10.77 -12.23 -12.73
CA GLY A 137 9.39 -12.23 -13.22
C GLY A 137 8.51 -11.05 -12.79
N LEU A 138 9.03 -10.07 -12.06
CA LEU A 138 8.27 -8.91 -11.55
C LEU A 138 8.40 -7.66 -12.41
N ASN A 139 8.69 -7.81 -13.70
CA ASN A 139 8.97 -6.70 -14.63
C ASN A 139 7.84 -5.66 -14.70
N LYS A 140 6.56 -6.11 -14.66
CA LYS A 140 5.39 -5.22 -14.68
C LYS A 140 5.36 -4.36 -13.42
N SER A 141 5.43 -4.99 -12.24
CA SER A 141 5.46 -4.29 -10.96
C SER A 141 6.63 -3.34 -10.87
N GLN A 142 7.84 -3.79 -11.24
CA GLN A 142 9.04 -2.96 -11.24
C GLN A 142 8.90 -1.71 -12.13
N SER A 143 8.39 -1.88 -13.35
CA SER A 143 8.18 -0.75 -14.27
C SER A 143 7.19 0.27 -13.69
N LYS A 144 6.10 -0.21 -13.09
CA LYS A 144 5.10 0.68 -12.48
C LYS A 144 5.64 1.38 -11.24
N LEU A 145 6.34 0.66 -10.36
CA LEU A 145 6.94 1.21 -9.15
C LEU A 145 8.00 2.27 -9.46
N ASN A 146 8.75 2.15 -10.55
CA ASN A 146 9.71 3.17 -10.98
C ASN A 146 9.00 4.48 -11.36
N VAL A 147 7.92 4.40 -12.13
CA VAL A 147 7.10 5.59 -12.47
C VAL A 147 6.56 6.26 -11.21
N VAL A 148 6.05 5.47 -10.26
CA VAL A 148 5.49 5.98 -9.00
C VAL A 148 6.57 6.62 -8.12
N GLU A 149 7.75 6.02 -8.01
CA GLU A 149 8.88 6.58 -7.25
C GLU A 149 9.30 7.94 -7.79
N VAL A 150 9.42 8.09 -9.12
CA VAL A 150 9.74 9.38 -9.76
C VAL A 150 8.72 10.47 -9.39
N GLU A 151 7.43 10.13 -9.28
CA GLU A 151 6.39 11.07 -8.86
C GLU A 151 6.46 11.40 -7.35
N LEU A 152 6.85 10.45 -6.52
CA LEU A 152 7.04 10.65 -5.08
C LEU A 152 8.28 11.50 -4.79
N GLU A 153 9.36 11.34 -5.56
CA GLU A 153 10.59 12.15 -5.44
C GLU A 153 10.30 13.64 -5.59
N LYS A 154 9.49 13.99 -6.58
CA LYS A 154 9.07 15.39 -6.83
C LYS A 154 8.28 15.98 -5.66
N ALA A 155 7.63 15.12 -4.85
CA ALA A 155 6.78 15.52 -3.73
C ALA A 155 7.41 15.23 -2.36
N ARG A 156 8.67 14.78 -2.30
CA ARG A 156 9.34 14.35 -1.09
C ARG A 156 9.38 15.47 -0.04
N LEU A 157 8.96 15.13 1.18
CA LEU A 157 8.95 16.07 2.29
C LEU A 157 10.31 16.15 2.97
N ALA A 158 10.74 17.36 3.30
CA ALA A 158 11.95 17.60 4.08
C ALA A 158 11.79 17.29 5.58
N ASN A 159 10.54 17.33 6.08
CA ASN A 159 10.27 17.09 7.49
C ASN A 159 10.49 15.62 7.85
N PRO A 160 11.15 15.32 8.98
CA PRO A 160 11.24 13.96 9.49
C PRO A 160 9.87 13.39 9.87
N ASP A 161 9.69 12.10 9.63
CA ASP A 161 8.51 11.33 10.01
C ASP A 161 8.94 9.94 10.54
N THR A 162 8.01 9.16 11.05
CA THR A 162 8.22 7.74 11.36
C THR A 162 7.53 6.85 10.33
N TYR A 163 7.92 5.59 10.24
CA TYR A 163 7.14 4.60 9.51
C TYR A 163 6.16 3.92 10.48
N CYS A 164 5.11 4.66 10.85
CA CYS A 164 4.04 4.23 11.76
C CYS A 164 4.53 3.84 13.17
N HIS A 165 5.34 4.69 13.78
CA HIS A 165 5.81 4.55 15.17
C HIS A 165 5.86 5.90 15.89
N ASP A 166 4.81 6.71 15.76
CA ASP A 166 4.76 8.07 16.31
C ASP A 166 4.82 8.08 17.84
N SER A 167 4.37 7.02 18.51
CA SER A 167 4.46 6.84 19.96
C SER A 167 5.88 6.62 20.49
N TRP A 168 6.89 6.39 19.63
CA TRP A 168 8.26 6.20 20.07
C TRP A 168 8.83 7.41 20.81
N SER A 169 9.44 7.14 21.96
CA SER A 169 10.23 8.12 22.71
C SER A 169 11.43 8.62 21.90
N GLN A 170 11.94 9.80 22.26
CA GLN A 170 13.13 10.36 21.62
C GLN A 170 14.32 9.39 21.64
N ARG A 171 14.52 8.68 22.76
CA ARG A 171 15.58 7.68 22.89
C ARG A 171 15.43 6.52 21.88
N GLN A 172 14.20 6.03 21.67
CA GLN A 172 13.93 4.99 20.67
C GLN A 172 14.19 5.51 19.26
N ARG A 173 13.75 6.74 18.96
CA ARG A 173 13.98 7.39 17.67
C ARG A 173 15.48 7.58 17.39
N ASP A 174 16.23 8.12 18.33
CA ASP A 174 17.68 8.32 18.22
C ASP A 174 18.43 7.00 18.02
N GLN A 175 18.05 5.96 18.77
CA GLN A 175 18.65 4.64 18.66
C GLN A 175 18.35 4.00 17.29
N THR A 176 17.15 4.19 16.76
CA THR A 176 16.76 3.69 15.45
C THR A 176 17.45 4.46 14.33
N ASN A 177 17.56 5.79 14.43
CA ASN A 177 18.23 6.62 13.42
C ASN A 177 19.71 6.26 13.24
N LYS A 178 20.40 5.80 14.30
CA LYS A 178 21.80 5.31 14.19
C LYS A 178 21.97 4.06 13.31
N ARG A 179 20.89 3.32 13.05
CA ARG A 179 20.92 2.04 12.33
C ARG A 179 19.94 1.98 11.15
N ARG A 180 19.26 3.10 10.83
CA ARG A 180 18.30 3.16 9.73
C ARG A 180 19.00 2.92 8.40
N SER A 181 18.28 2.42 7.41
CA SER A 181 18.82 2.22 6.06
C SER A 181 18.96 3.55 5.32
N ASP A 182 19.80 3.57 4.28
CA ASP A 182 19.92 4.72 3.37
C ASP A 182 18.57 5.06 2.73
N LEU A 183 17.73 4.06 2.45
CA LEU A 183 16.37 4.28 1.95
C LEU A 183 15.49 5.01 2.97
N ALA A 184 15.55 4.63 4.25
CA ALA A 184 14.81 5.31 5.31
C ALA A 184 15.32 6.75 5.50
N GLU A 185 16.63 6.95 5.44
CA GLU A 185 17.24 8.27 5.47
C GLU A 185 16.79 9.15 4.31
N HIS A 186 16.83 8.60 3.09
CA HIS A 186 16.43 9.29 1.87
C HIS A 186 15.00 9.81 1.94
N TRP A 187 14.06 9.00 2.45
CA TRP A 187 12.67 9.39 2.67
C TRP A 187 12.41 10.11 4.01
N ASN A 188 13.45 10.55 4.72
CA ASN A 188 13.34 11.25 6.02
C ASN A 188 12.53 10.48 7.07
N LEU A 189 12.63 9.14 7.10
CA LEU A 189 11.91 8.30 8.05
C LEU A 189 12.82 7.79 9.18
N THR A 190 12.27 7.77 10.39
CA THR A 190 12.79 6.98 11.51
C THR A 190 12.11 5.62 11.52
N THR A 191 12.81 4.59 11.05
CA THR A 191 12.33 3.20 11.02
C THR A 191 13.48 2.20 11.11
N GLY A 192 13.18 1.06 11.73
CA GLY A 192 14.07 -0.10 11.76
C GLY A 192 13.78 -1.11 10.66
N VAL A 193 12.69 -0.94 9.90
CA VAL A 193 12.30 -1.83 8.81
C VAL A 193 13.32 -1.72 7.68
N LYS A 194 13.72 -2.86 7.13
CA LYS A 194 14.65 -2.95 6.00
C LYS A 194 14.26 -4.12 5.12
N VAL A 195 14.75 -4.13 3.88
CA VAL A 195 14.49 -5.20 2.93
C VAL A 195 14.98 -6.56 3.43
N GLU A 196 16.00 -6.64 4.29
CA GLU A 196 16.47 -7.92 4.84
C GLU A 196 15.46 -8.60 5.76
N HIS A 197 14.54 -7.82 6.37
CA HIS A 197 13.42 -8.38 7.13
C HIS A 197 12.33 -8.93 6.20
N LEU A 198 12.45 -8.66 4.89
CA LEU A 198 11.46 -8.96 3.87
C LEU A 198 11.86 -10.15 2.95
N ASP A 199 13.03 -10.76 3.18
CA ASP A 199 13.58 -11.82 2.33
C ASP A 199 12.75 -13.13 2.34
N HIS A 200 11.88 -13.30 3.34
CA HIS A 200 10.96 -14.44 3.40
C HIS A 200 9.78 -14.32 2.42
N TYR A 201 9.63 -13.17 1.74
CA TYR A 201 8.48 -12.85 0.88
C TYR A 201 8.71 -13.07 -0.62
N SER A 202 9.93 -13.42 -1.04
CA SER A 202 10.34 -13.55 -2.45
C SER A 202 10.35 -14.98 -3.01
N SER A 203 9.74 -15.95 -2.33
CA SER A 203 9.72 -17.38 -2.75
C SER A 203 8.65 -17.66 -3.79
#